data_AF-A0ABD5YVI1-F1
#
_entry.id   AF-A0ABD5YVI1-F1
#
_cell.length_a   1.000
_cell.length_b   1.000
_cell.length_c   1.000
_cell.angle_alpha   90.00
_cell.angle_beta   90.00
_cell.angle_gamma   90.00
#
_symmetry.space_group_name_H-M   'P 1'
#
loop_
_entity.id
_entity.type
_entity.pdbx_description
1 polymer ?
#
loop_
_entity_poly.entity_id
_entity_poly.type
_entity_poly.pdbx_seq_one_letter_code
_entity_poly.pdbx_strand_id
1 'polypeptide(L)'
;MLLAVPLGIAALVLTHQHDRRLLGIAFVVGYWSHLLGDVLFGVLRSNPHAFGRVLWPIVTLPAYEQPVLTRLGDYVSVFTGFQSTDDAMIVILGASVVYVTIGVWIFDGRPGLTPIRQAPERSFDGPTDGNE
;
A
#
# COMPACT_ATOMS: atom_id res chain seq x y z
N MET A 1 -9.02 1.59 -12.18
CA MET A 1 -8.56 0.26 -11.83
C MET A 1 -9.77 -0.61 -11.57
N LEU A 2 -10.65 -0.79 -12.56
CA LEU A 2 -11.68 -1.83 -12.53
C LEU A 2 -11.03 -3.21 -12.44
N LEU A 3 -9.81 -3.32 -12.97
CA LEU A 3 -8.91 -4.45 -12.77
C LEU A 3 -8.49 -4.67 -11.31
N ALA A 4 -8.70 -3.71 -10.40
CA ALA A 4 -8.34 -3.88 -9.00
C ALA A 4 -9.16 -4.96 -8.28
N VAL A 5 -10.44 -5.09 -8.65
CA VAL A 5 -11.33 -6.11 -8.09
C VAL A 5 -10.90 -7.51 -8.53
N PRO A 6 -10.75 -7.83 -9.83
CA PRO A 6 -10.27 -9.15 -10.25
C PRO A 6 -8.83 -9.42 -9.82
N LEU A 7 -7.96 -8.41 -9.71
CA LEU A 7 -6.60 -8.59 -9.20
C LEU A 7 -6.61 -8.97 -7.70
N GLY A 8 -7.47 -8.34 -6.91
CA GLY A 8 -7.68 -8.70 -5.51
C GLY A 8 -8.24 -10.11 -5.34
N ILE A 9 -9.23 -10.47 -6.16
CA ILE A 9 -9.81 -11.83 -6.18
C ILE A 9 -8.75 -12.85 -6.59
N ALA A 10 -7.96 -12.58 -7.63
CA ALA A 10 -6.88 -13.47 -8.08
C ALA A 10 -5.82 -13.67 -6.99
N ALA A 11 -5.41 -12.59 -6.30
CA ALA A 11 -4.48 -12.68 -5.17
C ALA A 11 -5.06 -13.54 -4.03
N LEU A 12 -6.35 -13.40 -3.73
CA LEU A 12 -7.03 -14.19 -2.70
C LEU A 12 -7.11 -15.67 -3.09
N VAL A 13 -7.42 -15.98 -4.35
CA VAL A 13 -7.47 -17.35 -4.88
C VAL A 13 -6.09 -18.00 -4.87
N LEU A 14 -5.07 -17.30 -5.36
CA LEU A 14 -3.69 -17.80 -5.41
C LEU A 14 -3.13 -18.09 -4.01
N THR A 15 -3.37 -17.18 -3.06
CA THR A 15 -2.90 -17.36 -1.68
C THR A 15 -3.70 -18.41 -0.92
N HIS A 16 -4.98 -18.61 -1.24
CA HIS A 16 -5.78 -19.72 -0.71
C HIS A 16 -5.25 -21.07 -1.20
N GLN A 17 -4.82 -21.18 -2.46
CA GLN A 17 -4.25 -22.42 -3.00
C GLN A 17 -2.89 -22.80 -2.40
N HIS A 18 -2.16 -21.83 -1.84
CA HIS A 18 -0.84 -22.04 -1.25
C HIS A 18 -0.83 -22.04 0.29
N ASP A 19 -2.00 -22.17 0.92
CA ASP A 19 -2.20 -22.13 2.38
C ASP A 19 -1.68 -20.84 3.05
N ARG A 20 -1.60 -19.76 2.27
CA ARG A 20 -1.11 -18.42 2.67
C ARG A 20 -2.25 -17.40 2.74
N ARG A 21 -3.43 -17.84 3.14
CA ARG A 21 -4.69 -17.07 3.09
C ARG A 21 -4.60 -15.71 3.80
N LEU A 22 -3.88 -15.63 4.91
CA LEU A 22 -3.62 -14.38 5.64
C LEU A 22 -2.93 -13.31 4.79
N LEU A 23 -1.97 -13.70 3.94
CA LEU A 23 -1.27 -12.77 3.04
C LEU A 23 -2.21 -12.24 1.94
N GLY A 24 -3.11 -13.09 1.44
CA GLY A 24 -4.14 -12.68 0.47
C GLY A 24 -5.11 -11.66 1.06
N ILE A 25 -5.60 -11.92 2.27
CA ILE A 25 -6.50 -10.99 2.97
C ILE A 25 -5.79 -9.67 3.23
N ALA A 26 -4.56 -9.69 3.75
CA ALA A 26 -3.77 -8.48 4.00
C ALA A 26 -3.56 -7.66 2.71
N PHE A 27 -3.26 -8.33 1.59
CA PHE A 27 -3.11 -7.68 0.29
C PHE A 27 -4.41 -7.03 -0.18
N VAL A 28 -5.53 -7.76 -0.15
CA VAL A 28 -6.84 -7.24 -0.61
C VAL A 28 -7.28 -6.07 0.26
N VAL A 29 -7.18 -6.20 1.58
CA VAL A 29 -7.54 -5.12 2.51
C VAL A 29 -6.68 -3.89 2.28
N GLY A 30 -5.36 -4.04 2.18
CA GLY A 30 -4.46 -2.92 1.94
C GLY A 30 -4.71 -2.26 0.59
N TYR A 31 -4.81 -3.05 -0.47
CA TYR A 31 -4.96 -2.56 -1.84
C TYR A 31 -6.32 -1.86 -2.05
N TRP A 32 -7.42 -2.43 -1.57
CA TRP A 32 -8.73 -1.81 -1.69
C TRP A 32 -8.90 -0.59 -0.78
N SER A 33 -8.35 -0.63 0.45
CA SER A 33 -8.34 0.54 1.33
C SER A 33 -7.55 1.70 0.72
N HIS A 34 -6.44 1.39 0.04
CA HIS A 34 -5.64 2.39 -0.67
C HIS A 34 -6.43 3.05 -1.81
N LEU A 35 -7.14 2.26 -2.63
CA LEU A 35 -8.00 2.78 -3.69
C LEU A 35 -9.16 3.62 -3.16
N LEU A 36 -9.74 3.21 -2.03
CA LEU A 36 -10.78 3.99 -1.35
C LEU A 36 -10.23 5.34 -0.86
N GLY A 37 -9.02 5.35 -0.29
CA GLY A 37 -8.32 6.57 0.12
C GLY A 37 -8.09 7.53 -1.05
N ASP A 38 -7.70 7.00 -2.22
CA ASP A 38 -7.51 7.77 -3.45
C ASP A 38 -8.78 8.49 -3.90
N VAL A 39 -9.93 7.78 -3.87
CA VAL A 39 -11.24 8.37 -4.21
C VAL A 39 -11.64 9.41 -3.17
N LEU A 40 -11.51 9.08 -1.89
CA LEU A 40 -11.87 9.98 -0.80
C LEU A 40 -11.06 11.28 -0.87
N PHE A 41 -9.75 11.19 -1.09
CA PHE A 41 -8.88 12.34 -1.29
C PHE A 41 -9.31 13.19 -2.50
N GLY A 42 -9.63 12.53 -3.62
CA GLY A 42 -10.14 13.21 -4.81
C GLY A 42 -11.46 13.95 -4.55
N VAL A 43 -12.39 13.34 -3.82
CA VAL A 43 -13.68 13.95 -3.45
C VAL A 43 -13.47 15.13 -2.51
N LEU A 44 -12.61 15.01 -1.49
CA LEU A 44 -12.29 16.10 -0.55
C LEU A 44 -11.69 17.31 -1.27
N ARG A 45 -10.87 17.09 -2.30
CA ARG A 45 -10.31 18.17 -3.14
C ARG A 45 -11.22 18.64 -4.26
N SER A 46 -12.49 18.20 -4.29
CA SER A 46 -13.46 18.53 -5.35
C SER A 46 -12.91 18.22 -6.75
N ASN A 47 -12.10 17.16 -6.88
CA ASN A 47 -11.52 16.78 -8.16
C ASN A 47 -12.60 16.11 -9.03
N PRO A 48 -12.94 16.67 -10.22
CA PRO A 48 -13.97 16.12 -11.08
C PRO A 48 -13.64 14.70 -11.60
N HIS A 49 -12.40 14.25 -11.46
CA HIS A 49 -11.92 12.94 -11.87
C HIS A 49 -11.62 11.99 -10.71
N ALA A 50 -12.15 12.26 -9.50
CA ALA A 50 -11.92 11.43 -8.31
C ALA A 50 -12.16 9.93 -8.55
N PHE A 51 -13.18 9.59 -9.34
CA PHE A 51 -13.49 8.20 -9.69
C PHE A 51 -12.80 7.69 -10.95
N GLY A 52 -12.30 8.58 -11.81
CA GLY A 52 -11.72 8.21 -13.10
C GLY A 52 -10.57 7.21 -12.95
N ARG A 53 -9.76 7.35 -11.89
CA ARG A 53 -8.63 6.46 -11.64
C ARG A 53 -9.09 5.05 -11.26
N VAL A 54 -10.21 4.91 -10.57
CA VAL A 54 -10.82 3.61 -10.22
C VAL A 54 -11.61 3.02 -11.40
N LEU A 55 -12.10 3.84 -12.32
CA LEU A 55 -12.81 3.39 -13.52
C LEU A 55 -11.91 3.02 -14.69
N TRP A 56 -10.59 3.25 -14.63
CA TRP A 56 -9.67 2.75 -15.65
C TRP A 56 -9.83 1.23 -15.85
N PRO A 57 -9.94 0.69 -17.08
CA PRO A 57 -9.64 1.34 -18.36
C PRO A 57 -10.82 2.05 -19.05
N ILE A 58 -12.03 2.01 -18.49
CA ILE A 58 -13.22 2.64 -19.08
C ILE A 58 -13.08 4.16 -19.10
N VAL A 59 -12.42 4.74 -18.10
CA VAL A 59 -12.07 6.17 -18.05
C VAL A 59 -10.56 6.32 -18.14
N THR A 60 -10.09 7.07 -19.13
CA THR A 60 -8.69 7.48 -19.27
C THR A 60 -8.51 8.90 -18.75
N LEU A 61 -7.58 9.09 -17.82
CA LEU A 61 -7.19 10.43 -17.38
C LEU A 61 -6.16 11.02 -18.35
N PRO A 62 -6.11 12.35 -18.49
CA PRO A 62 -5.06 13.01 -19.26
C PRO A 62 -3.66 12.60 -18.75
N ALA A 63 -2.71 12.53 -19.68
CA ALA A 63 -1.33 12.22 -19.35
C ALA A 63 -0.78 13.29 -18.39
N TYR A 64 0.07 12.84 -17.46
CA TYR A 64 0.72 13.76 -16.56
C TYR A 64 1.83 14.52 -17.30
N GLU A 65 1.72 15.84 -17.32
CA GLU A 65 2.73 16.70 -17.96
C GLU A 65 3.97 16.92 -17.10
N GLN A 66 3.86 16.64 -15.79
CA GLN A 66 4.94 16.86 -14.85
C GLN A 66 5.82 15.62 -14.62
N PRO A 67 7.14 15.81 -14.41
CA PRO A 67 8.04 14.75 -14.00
C PRO A 67 7.62 14.10 -12.68
N VAL A 68 7.84 12.78 -12.56
CA VAL A 68 7.49 12.00 -11.36
C VAL A 68 8.14 12.56 -10.09
N LEU A 69 9.39 13.01 -10.17
CA LEU A 69 10.14 13.55 -9.02
C LEU A 69 9.55 14.84 -8.47
N THR A 70 9.14 15.76 -9.36
CA THR A 70 8.49 17.03 -8.96
C THR A 70 7.22 16.74 -8.18
N ARG A 71 6.46 15.77 -8.66
CA ARG A 71 5.21 15.37 -8.03
C ARG A 71 5.36 14.70 -6.67
N LEU A 72 6.42 13.90 -6.52
CA LEU A 72 6.77 13.34 -5.23
C LEU A 72 7.08 14.48 -4.24
N GLY A 73 7.80 15.50 -4.69
CA GLY A 73 8.05 16.73 -3.92
C GLY A 73 6.76 17.41 -3.47
N ASP A 74 5.78 17.57 -4.37
CA ASP A 74 4.48 18.17 -4.03
C ASP A 74 3.76 17.36 -2.95
N TYR A 75 3.68 16.03 -3.09
CA TYR A 75 3.05 15.17 -2.08
C TYR A 75 3.78 15.20 -0.74
N VAL A 76 5.11 15.17 -0.75
CA VAL A 76 5.91 15.28 0.48
C VAL A 76 5.70 16.65 1.13
N SER A 77 5.66 17.72 0.34
CA SER A 77 5.47 19.08 0.84
C SER A 77 4.11 19.30 1.49
N VAL A 78 3.06 18.59 1.07
CA VAL A 78 1.75 18.57 1.75
C VAL A 78 1.85 17.89 3.12
N PHE A 79 2.68 16.84 3.25
CA PHE A 79 2.89 16.15 4.53
C PHE A 79 3.84 16.90 5.47
N THR A 80 4.83 17.62 4.95
CA THR A 80 5.79 18.38 5.77
C THR A 80 5.37 19.84 5.98
N GLY A 81 4.47 20.35 5.15
CA GLY A 81 4.08 21.74 5.10
C GLY A 81 2.75 21.99 5.80
N PHE A 82 2.81 22.67 6.94
CA PHE A 82 1.70 23.44 7.51
C PHE A 82 1.31 24.63 6.61
N GLN A 83 1.13 24.42 5.29
CA GLN A 83 1.06 25.53 4.32
C GLN A 83 -0.35 26.13 4.18
N SER A 84 -1.41 25.49 4.70
CA SER A 84 -2.72 26.13 4.86
C SER A 84 -3.62 25.36 5.84
N THR A 85 -4.47 26.08 6.58
CA THR A 85 -5.53 25.47 7.44
C THR A 85 -6.48 24.59 6.63
N ASP A 86 -6.62 24.85 5.33
CA ASP A 86 -7.55 24.16 4.43
C ASP A 86 -7.16 22.68 4.18
N ASP A 87 -5.87 22.34 4.25
CA ASP A 87 -5.38 20.96 4.07
C ASP A 87 -5.24 20.17 5.39
N ALA A 88 -5.50 20.80 6.54
CA ALA A 88 -5.27 20.19 7.87
C ALA A 88 -6.05 18.88 8.05
N MET A 89 -7.30 18.81 7.59
CA MET A 89 -8.12 17.60 7.69
C MET A 89 -7.53 16.43 6.89
N ILE A 90 -6.99 16.72 5.71
CA ILE A 90 -6.37 15.72 4.83
C ILE A 90 -5.09 15.17 5.47
N VAL A 91 -4.24 16.07 6.01
CA VAL A 91 -3.01 15.68 6.70
C VAL A 91 -3.32 14.85 7.95
N ILE A 92 -4.29 15.27 8.76
CA ILE A 92 -4.72 14.52 9.96
C ILE A 92 -5.24 13.14 9.56
N LEU A 93 -6.10 13.05 8.54
CA LEU A 93 -6.65 11.77 8.09
C LEU A 93 -5.53 10.85 7.56
N GLY A 94 -4.67 11.34 6.68
CA GLY A 94 -3.55 10.58 6.13
C GLY A 94 -2.57 10.11 7.21
N ALA A 95 -2.18 11.01 8.11
CA ALA A 95 -1.31 10.69 9.23
C ALA A 95 -1.96 9.67 10.18
N SER A 96 -3.25 9.83 10.50
CA SER A 96 -3.98 8.92 11.39
C SER A 96 -4.00 7.49 10.85
N VAL A 97 -4.25 7.30 9.55
CA VAL A 97 -4.22 5.98 8.91
C VAL A 97 -2.83 5.36 9.02
N VAL A 98 -1.78 6.14 8.74
CA VAL A 98 -0.39 5.66 8.85
C VAL A 98 -0.05 5.26 10.28
N TYR A 99 -0.29 6.14 11.26
CA TYR A 99 0.05 5.88 12.66
C TYR A 99 -0.76 4.74 13.26
N VAL A 100 -2.07 4.64 12.96
CA VAL A 100 -2.91 3.52 13.40
C VAL A 100 -2.42 2.22 12.78
N THR A 101 -2.10 2.20 11.48
CA THR A 101 -1.58 1.00 10.81
C THR A 101 -0.25 0.55 11.41
N ILE A 102 0.66 1.48 11.69
CA ILE A 102 1.93 1.18 12.37
C ILE A 102 1.67 0.66 13.78
N GLY A 103 0.75 1.28 14.54
CA GLY A 103 0.38 0.86 15.89
C GLY A 103 -0.16 -0.56 15.93
N VAL A 104 -1.10 -0.88 15.04
CA VAL A 104 -1.65 -2.23 14.86
C VAL A 104 -0.54 -3.21 14.46
N TRP A 105 0.33 -2.84 13.51
CA TRP A 105 1.44 -3.70 13.08
C TRP A 105 2.43 -4.01 14.21
N ILE A 106 2.72 -3.04 15.09
CA ILE A 106 3.56 -3.26 16.27
C ILE A 106 2.84 -4.15 17.28
N PHE A 107 1.55 -3.90 17.54
CA PHE A 107 0.73 -4.69 18.46
C PHE A 107 0.62 -6.16 18.02
N ASP A 108 0.49 -6.40 16.71
CA ASP A 108 0.44 -7.74 16.10
C ASP A 108 1.81 -8.45 16.06
N GLY A 109 2.87 -7.84 16.64
CA GLY A 109 4.19 -8.47 16.73
C GLY A 109 5.01 -8.39 15.43
N ARG A 110 4.73 -7.41 14.56
CA ARG A 110 5.45 -7.14 13.30
C ARG A 110 5.38 -8.30 12.31
N PRO A 111 4.17 -8.72 11.91
CA PRO A 111 3.98 -9.79 10.93
C PRO A 111 4.77 -9.51 9.64
N GLY A 112 5.36 -10.56 9.07
CA GLY A 112 6.16 -10.48 7.84
C GLY A 112 7.67 -10.34 8.04
N LEU A 113 8.15 -10.00 9.24
CA LEU A 113 9.59 -9.96 9.54
C LEU A 113 10.18 -11.34 9.91
N THR A 114 9.36 -12.32 10.26
CA THR A 114 9.79 -13.66 10.67
C THR A 114 10.62 -14.38 9.59
N PRO A 115 10.23 -14.42 8.31
CA PRO A 115 11.03 -15.08 7.27
C PRO A 115 12.36 -14.36 7.00
N ILE A 116 12.39 -13.02 7.12
CA ILE A 116 13.59 -12.20 6.93
C ILE A 116 14.60 -12.47 8.04
N ARG A 117 14.11 -12.69 9.27
CA ARG A 117 14.96 -13.01 10.43
C ARG A 117 15.54 -14.43 10.38
N GLN A 118 14.92 -15.36 9.66
CA GLN A 118 15.38 -16.75 9.48
C GLN A 118 16.30 -16.96 8.26
N ALA A 119 16.37 -15.99 7.35
CA ALA A 119 17.26 -16.05 6.19
C ALA A 119 18.77 -16.14 6.53
N PRO A 120 19.30 -15.52 7.61
CA PRO A 120 20.71 -15.62 7.97
C PRO A 120 21.14 -17.00 8.49
N GLU A 121 20.21 -17.82 9.01
CA GLU A 121 20.54 -19.11 9.64
C GLU A 121 20.78 -20.22 8.59
N ARG A 122 20.21 -20.10 7.38
CA ARG A 122 20.38 -21.10 6.32
C ARG A 122 21.68 -20.98 5.51
N SER A 123 22.43 -19.88 5.64
CA SER A 123 23.71 -19.73 4.95
C SER A 123 24.91 -20.28 5.74
N PHE A 124 24.70 -20.75 6.98
CA PHE A 124 25.77 -21.24 7.86
C PHE A 124 25.78 -22.75 8.08
N ASP A 125 24.89 -23.51 7.45
CA ASP A 125 25.06 -24.97 7.30
C ASP A 125 25.91 -25.23 6.04
N GLY A 126 27.20 -24.94 6.16
CA GLY A 126 28.20 -25.52 5.25
C GLY A 126 28.22 -27.05 5.45
N PRO A 127 28.57 -27.84 4.41
CA PRO A 127 28.67 -29.28 4.55
C PRO A 127 29.64 -29.62 5.68
N THR A 128 29.14 -30.24 6.75
CA THR A 128 29.99 -30.97 7.67
C THR A 128 30.42 -32.24 6.96
N ASP A 129 31.47 -32.13 6.15
CA ASP A 129 32.22 -33.28 5.69
C ASP A 129 33.01 -33.81 6.89
N GLY A 130 32.35 -34.68 7.66
CA GLY A 130 32.98 -35.60 8.59
C GLY A 130 33.02 -36.99 7.98
N ASN A 131 34.14 -37.69 8.21
CA ASN A 131 34.45 -39.10 7.93
C ASN A 131 34.95 -39.34 6.50
N GLU A 132 36.16 -39.85 6.23
CA GLU A 132 37.13 -40.67 6.99
C GLU A 132 38.53 -40.51 6.38
#